data_AF-S2FBF6-F1
#
_entry.id   AF-S2FBF6-F1
#
_cell.length_a   1.000
_cell.length_b   1.000
_cell.length_c   1.000
_cell.angle_alpha   90.00
_cell.angle_beta   90.00
_cell.angle_gamma   90.00
#
_symmetry.space_group_name_H-M   'P 1'
#
loop_
_entity.id
_entity.type
_entity.pdbx_description
1 polymer ?
#
loop_
_entity_poly.entity_id
_entity_poly.type
_entity_poly.pdbx_seq_one_letter_code
_entity_poly.pdbx_strand_id
1 'polypeptide(L)'
;MKSTTSIEKVIHLSTKAQFDEAAQRLLGEEKYSNLLKSGYSRPDFCREIAQDAFVDNLCCSPTKRDDLDRVRRVAERLWKGDGVTGLVD
;
A
#
# COMPACT_ATOMS: atom_id res chain seq x y z
N MET A 1 -22.98 -28.57 20.72
CA MET A 1 -22.05 -28.49 19.57
C MET A 1 -21.49 -27.08 19.55
N LYS A 2 -20.18 -26.91 19.77
CA LYS A 2 -19.57 -25.57 19.89
C LYS A 2 -19.21 -25.05 18.50
N SER A 3 -19.84 -23.94 18.13
CA SER A 3 -19.43 -23.11 17.00
C SER A 3 -18.13 -22.40 17.33
N THR A 4 -17.09 -22.65 16.55
CA THR A 4 -15.89 -21.79 16.50
C THR A 4 -15.24 -21.95 15.14
N THR A 5 -15.85 -21.33 14.13
CA THR A 5 -15.13 -20.99 12.90
C THR A 5 -14.33 -19.74 13.22
N SER A 6 -13.15 -19.92 13.82
CA SER A 6 -12.14 -18.86 13.89
C SER A 6 -11.76 -18.52 12.46
N ILE A 7 -12.18 -17.33 12.04
CA ILE A 7 -11.88 -16.75 10.75
C ILE A 7 -10.36 -16.55 10.72
N GLU A 8 -9.63 -17.52 10.16
CA GLU A 8 -8.29 -17.28 9.67
C GLU A 8 -8.42 -16.21 8.59
N LYS A 9 -8.29 -14.94 8.99
CA LYS A 9 -7.88 -13.89 8.08
C LYS A 9 -6.56 -14.38 7.50
N VAL A 10 -6.60 -14.98 6.32
CA VAL A 10 -5.42 -15.22 5.51
C VAL A 10 -4.76 -13.85 5.36
N ILE A 11 -3.71 -13.63 6.13
CA ILE A 11 -2.92 -12.43 6.06
C ILE A 11 -2.25 -12.50 4.69
N HIS A 12 -2.83 -11.85 3.68
CA HIS A 12 -2.18 -11.72 2.39
C HIS A 12 -1.00 -10.77 2.58
N LEU A 13 0.14 -11.34 2.97
CA LEU A 13 1.39 -10.63 3.10
C LEU A 13 1.78 -10.13 1.71
N SER A 14 2.14 -8.85 1.65
CA SER A 14 2.64 -8.23 0.43
C SER A 14 4.16 -8.21 0.48
N THR A 15 4.81 -8.51 -0.64
CA THR A 15 6.25 -8.28 -0.74
C THR A 15 6.55 -6.79 -0.90
N LYS A 16 7.78 -6.39 -0.61
CA LYS A 16 8.30 -5.04 -0.90
C LYS A 16 8.13 -4.68 -2.37
N ALA A 17 8.48 -5.60 -3.27
CA ALA A 17 8.33 -5.42 -4.72
C ALA A 17 6.87 -5.19 -5.13
N GLN A 18 5.93 -5.97 -4.61
CA GLN A 18 4.51 -5.80 -4.93
C GLN A 18 3.95 -4.45 -4.45
N PHE A 19 4.44 -3.95 -3.31
CA PHE A 19 4.08 -2.62 -2.84
C PHE A 19 4.67 -1.54 -3.76
N ASP A 20 5.96 -1.66 -4.10
CA ASP A 20 6.67 -0.69 -4.93
C ASP A 20 6.04 -0.58 -6.33
N GLU A 21 5.67 -1.71 -6.93
CA GLU A 21 4.92 -1.76 -8.19
C GLU A 21 3.53 -1.11 -8.09
N ALA A 22 2.80 -1.37 -7.00
CA ALA A 22 1.49 -0.75 -6.78
C ALA A 22 1.62 0.77 -6.61
N ALA A 23 2.61 1.23 -5.84
CA ALA A 23 2.91 2.65 -5.68
C ALA A 23 3.29 3.31 -7.01
N GLN A 24 4.11 2.65 -7.82
CA GLN A 24 4.49 3.12 -9.16
C GLN A 24 3.27 3.24 -10.09
N ARG A 25 2.37 2.25 -10.10
CA ARG A 25 1.14 2.30 -10.92
C ARG A 25 0.18 3.40 -10.47
N LEU A 26 0.08 3.65 -9.16
CA LEU A 26 -0.84 4.65 -8.60
C LEU A 26 -0.35 6.09 -8.79
N LEU A 27 0.95 6.33 -8.64
CA LEU A 27 1.55 7.67 -8.76
C LEU A 27 2.02 8.00 -10.18
N GLY A 28 2.20 6.98 -11.02
CA GLY A 28 2.87 7.09 -12.31
C GLY A 28 4.39 7.01 -12.17
N GLU A 29 5.04 6.51 -13.23
CA GLU A 29 6.48 6.22 -13.25
C GLU A 29 7.35 7.45 -12.93
N GLU A 30 7.01 8.61 -13.49
CA GLU A 30 7.77 9.85 -13.29
C GLU A 30 7.74 10.32 -11.84
N LYS A 31 6.53 10.49 -11.28
CA LYS A 31 6.35 10.92 -9.89
C LYS A 31 6.98 9.92 -8.93
N TYR A 32 6.71 8.64 -9.12
CA TYR A 32 7.29 7.58 -8.28
C TYR A 32 8.82 7.61 -8.29
N SER A 33 9.44 7.68 -9.47
CA SER A 33 10.90 7.71 -9.61
C SER A 33 11.52 8.95 -8.96
N ASN A 34 10.89 10.12 -9.10
CA ASN A 34 11.37 11.36 -8.49
C ASN A 34 11.32 11.28 -6.96
N LEU A 35 10.20 10.81 -6.40
CA LEU A 35 10.05 10.62 -4.95
C LEU A 35 11.05 9.59 -4.40
N LEU A 36 11.26 8.48 -5.11
CA LEU A 36 12.23 7.46 -4.73
C LEU A 36 13.66 8.03 -4.70
N LYS A 37 14.05 8.82 -5.72
CA LYS A 37 15.36 9.51 -5.75
C LYS A 37 15.50 10.55 -4.64
N SER A 38 14.39 11.16 -4.21
CA SER A 38 14.37 12.07 -3.05
C SER A 38 14.45 11.36 -1.70
N GLY A 39 14.51 10.02 -1.68
CA GLY A 39 14.67 9.24 -0.46
C GLY A 39 13.35 8.87 0.22
N TYR A 40 12.22 8.89 -0.49
CA TYR A 40 10.93 8.46 0.07
C TYR A 40 10.98 7.01 0.55
N SER A 41 10.59 6.82 1.80
CA SER A 41 10.33 5.51 2.38
C SER A 41 8.92 5.02 2.03
N ARG A 42 8.64 3.73 2.23
CA ARG A 42 7.30 3.17 2.00
C ARG A 42 6.20 3.82 2.86
N PRO A 43 6.45 4.19 4.13
CA PRO A 43 5.55 5.07 4.87
C PRO A 43 5.30 6.43 4.21
N ASP A 44 6.32 7.05 3.59
CA ASP A 44 6.15 8.30 2.84
C ASP A 44 5.25 8.09 1.63
N PHE A 45 5.47 7.01 0.87
CA PHE A 45 4.59 6.64 -0.24
C PHE A 45 3.14 6.39 0.20
N CYS A 46 2.92 5.77 1.37
CA CYS A 46 1.56 5.61 1.90
C CYS A 46 0.89 6.97 2.16
N ARG A 47 1.63 7.96 2.67
CA ARG A 47 1.13 9.33 2.88
C ARG A 47 0.81 10.02 1.56
N GLU A 48 1.75 10.00 0.62
CA GLU A 48 1.60 10.65 -0.69
C GLU A 48 0.40 10.10 -1.44
N ILE A 49 0.27 8.77 -1.51
CA ILE A 49 -0.85 8.10 -2.19
C ILE A 49 -2.17 8.44 -1.51
N ALA A 50 -2.21 8.53 -0.18
CA ALA A 50 -3.42 8.93 0.55
C ALA A 50 -3.83 10.38 0.24
N GLN A 51 -2.86 11.29 0.14
CA GLN A 51 -3.11 12.69 -0.24
C GLN A 51 -3.61 12.81 -1.67
N ASP A 52 -2.95 12.18 -2.64
CA ASP A 52 -3.38 12.18 -4.04
C ASP A 52 -4.74 11.50 -4.23
N ALA A 53 -5.00 10.40 -3.50
CA ALA A 53 -6.29 9.71 -3.55
C ALA A 53 -7.44 10.62 -3.10
N PHE A 54 -7.20 11.45 -2.09
CA PHE A 54 -8.21 12.34 -1.53
C PHE A 54 -8.68 13.42 -2.51
N VAL A 55 -7.81 13.79 -3.47
CA VAL A 55 -8.10 14.79 -4.51
C VAL A 55 -8.26 14.16 -5.90
N ASP A 56 -8.49 12.85 -5.98
CA ASP A 56 -8.65 12.08 -7.22
C ASP A 56 -7.49 12.23 -8.23
N ASN A 57 -6.27 12.49 -7.74
CA ASN A 57 -5.07 12.74 -8.56
C ASN A 57 -4.23 11.47 -8.86
N LEU A 58 -4.72 10.29 -8.48
CA LEU A 58 -4.03 9.03 -8.76
C LEU A 58 -4.24 8.55 -10.21
N CYS A 59 -3.18 8.03 -10.82
CA CYS A 59 -3.21 7.44 -12.15
C CYS A 59 -4.34 6.40 -12.29
N CYS A 60 -4.99 6.41 -13.45
CA CYS A 60 -6.03 5.44 -13.77
C CYS A 60 -5.39 4.17 -14.33
N SER A 61 -5.62 3.04 -13.67
CA SER A 61 -5.19 1.72 -14.15
C SER A 61 -6.30 0.68 -13.91
N PRO A 62 -6.33 -0.43 -14.67
CA PRO A 62 -7.27 -1.52 -14.42
C PRO A 62 -7.14 -2.12 -13.02
N THR A 63 -5.95 -2.04 -12.42
CA THR A 63 -5.62 -2.59 -11.10
C THR A 63 -5.72 -1.56 -9.96
N LYS A 64 -6.17 -0.32 -10.24
CA LYS A 64 -6.15 0.80 -9.29
C LYS A 64 -6.75 0.44 -7.93
N ARG A 65 -7.86 -0.32 -7.93
CA ARG A 65 -8.53 -0.75 -6.70
C ARG A 65 -7.67 -1.71 -5.88
N ASP A 66 -7.08 -2.71 -6.53
CA ASP A 66 -6.23 -3.71 -5.86
C ASP A 66 -4.93 -3.08 -5.35
N ASP A 67 -4.34 -2.17 -6.13
CA ASP A 67 -3.16 -1.41 -5.75
C ASP A 67 -3.46 -0.52 -4.53
N LEU A 68 -4.60 0.16 -4.51
CA LEU A 68 -5.06 0.95 -3.35
C LEU A 68 -5.29 0.08 -2.12
N ASP A 69 -5.93 -1.09 -2.28
CA ASP A 69 -6.17 -2.00 -1.17
C ASP A 69 -4.86 -2.55 -0.60
N ARG A 70 -3.84 -2.77 -1.44
CA ARG A 70 -2.50 -3.16 -1.00
C ARG A 70 -1.83 -2.05 -0.19
N VAL A 71 -1.82 -0.82 -0.68
CA VAL A 71 -1.25 0.34 0.03
C VAL A 71 -2.00 0.60 1.34
N ARG A 72 -3.34 0.50 1.34
CA ARG A 72 -4.17 0.68 2.54
C ARG A 72 -3.80 -0.30 3.64
N ARG A 73 -3.57 -1.58 3.33
CA ARG A 73 -3.16 -2.58 4.34
C ARG A 73 -1.82 -2.24 4.99
N VAL A 74 -0.87 -1.73 4.21
CA VAL A 74 0.43 -1.27 4.75
C VAL A 74 0.23 -0.05 5.64
N ALA A 75 -0.56 0.92 5.19
CA ALA A 75 -0.88 2.12 5.97
C ALA A 75 -1.62 1.79 7.28
N GLU A 76 -2.56 0.84 7.27
CA GLU A 76 -3.25 0.37 8.48
C GLU A 76 -2.29 -0.20 9.51
N ARG A 77 -1.31 -1.01 9.09
CA ARG A 77 -0.28 -1.54 9.99
C ARG A 77 0.64 -0.46 10.52
N LEU A 78 1.01 0.50 9.68
CA LEU A 78 1.88 1.62 10.07
C LEU A 78 1.21 2.57 11.06
N TRP A 79 -0.06 2.93 10.85
CA TRP A 79 -0.70 4.02 11.61
C TRP A 79 -1.67 3.54 12.68
N LYS A 80 -2.22 2.32 12.56
CA LYS A 80 -3.15 1.73 13.54
C LYS A 80 -2.60 0.47 14.19
N GLY A 81 -1.59 -0.16 13.60
CA GLY A 81 -0.95 -1.38 14.09
C GLY A 81 0.40 -1.12 14.75
N ASP A 82 1.32 -2.07 14.57
CA ASP A 82 2.60 -2.13 15.29
C ASP A 82 3.65 -1.11 14.81
N GLY A 83 3.29 -0.15 13.94
CA GLY A 83 4.22 0.87 13.43
C GLY A 83 5.18 0.37 12.35
N VAL A 84 5.04 -0.87 11.90
CA VAL A 84 5.87 -1.48 10.84
C VAL A 84 5.04 -1.72 9.57
N THR A 85 5.71 -1.75 8.42
CA THR A 85 5.04 -1.98 7.12
C THR A 85 4.44 -3.38 7.01
N GLY A 86 5.02 -4.36 7.71
CA GLY A 86 4.63 -5.77 7.62
C GLY A 86 4.81 -6.36 6.21
N LEU A 87 5.66 -5.72 5.39
CA LEU A 87 6.06 -6.22 4.08
C LEU A 87 7.18 -7.25 4.24
N VAL A 88 7.10 -8.32 3.46
CA VAL A 88 8.17 -9.32 3.35
C VAL A 88 9.10 -8.97 2.18
N ASP A 89 10.30 -9.52 2.15
CA ASP A 89 11.23 -9.36 1.02
C ASP A 89 10.70 -10.05 -0.24
#